data_AF-A0A7Y5TZW9-F1
#
_entry.id   AF-A0A7Y5TZW9-F1
#
_cell.length_a   1.000
_cell.length_b   1.000
_cell.length_c   1.000
_cell.angle_alpha   90.00
_cell.angle_beta   90.00
_cell.angle_gamma   90.00
#
_symmetry.space_group_name_H-M   'P 1'
#
loop_
_entity.id
_entity.type
_entity.pdbx_description
1 polymer ?
#
loop_
_entity_poly.entity_id
_entity_poly.type
_entity_poly.pdbx_seq_one_letter_code
_entity_poly.pdbx_strand_id
1 'polypeptide(L)'
;MCVAALAAIVGLGACGKSEESKQKEEAAKQAEQTAKTAEQGAEQAAKGLEQMAKGLEAMASGGGSGDEKPVDPVSFRDLQALFPDVGGWTKAKPTGERMNSPFPYSQAEVRYTKENSDIELKMVDSGFNKLLLTPYAMFLQAGYEKETESGYEKSVKVGNQPGWETWNSQDKHGELNALVGKRYLVTIEG
;
A
#
# COMPACT_ATOMS: atom_id res chain seq x y z
N MET A 1 18.35 -51.69 23.73
CA MET A 1 19.61 -52.46 23.63
C MET A 1 20.69 -51.55 24.23
N CYS A 2 21.14 -51.71 25.48
CA CYS A 2 22.19 -52.65 25.95
C CYS A 2 23.41 -52.57 25.01
N VAL A 3 24.65 -52.20 25.40
CA VAL A 3 25.50 -52.62 26.54
C VAL A 3 26.70 -51.61 26.61
N ALA A 4 26.97 -50.95 27.75
CA ALA A 4 28.07 -51.13 28.72
C ALA A 4 29.54 -51.05 28.23
N ALA A 5 30.35 -50.25 28.92
CA ALA A 5 31.75 -50.59 29.28
C ALA A 5 32.23 -49.77 30.50
N LEU A 6 32.91 -50.47 31.41
CA LEU A 6 33.30 -50.10 32.77
C LEU A 6 34.66 -49.36 32.84
N ALA A 7 34.73 -48.41 33.79
CA ALA A 7 35.77 -48.15 34.80
C ALA A 7 37.29 -48.26 34.50
N ALA A 8 38.03 -47.21 34.89
CA ALA A 8 39.38 -47.33 35.46
C ALA A 8 39.74 -46.19 36.44
N ILE A 9 39.79 -46.57 37.73
CA ILE A 9 40.81 -46.31 38.78
C ILE A 9 41.25 -44.88 39.16
N VAL A 10 41.14 -44.67 40.48
CA VAL A 10 41.57 -43.63 41.42
C VAL A 10 43.02 -43.13 41.25
N GLY A 11 43.20 -41.81 41.41
CA GLY A 11 44.46 -41.18 41.81
C GLY A 11 44.19 -39.89 42.59
N LEU A 12 44.32 -39.93 43.93
CA LEU A 12 44.34 -38.74 44.78
C LEU A 12 45.72 -38.08 44.68
N GLY A 13 45.76 -36.86 44.16
CA GLY A 13 46.96 -36.03 44.12
C GLY A 13 46.65 -34.60 43.68
N ALA A 14 46.55 -33.71 44.68
CA ALA A 14 46.74 -32.25 44.69
C ALA A 14 46.54 -31.41 43.40
N CYS A 15 45.76 -30.31 43.55
CA CYS A 15 45.54 -29.16 42.66
C CYS A 15 44.55 -29.37 41.49
N GLY A 16 43.25 -29.16 41.74
CA GLY A 16 42.23 -29.14 40.66
C GLY A 16 40.97 -28.31 40.92
N LYS A 17 40.88 -27.53 42.00
CA LYS A 17 39.72 -26.64 42.27
C LYS A 17 39.56 -25.50 41.25
N SER A 18 40.53 -25.30 40.35
CA SER A 18 40.53 -24.23 39.34
C SER A 18 39.89 -24.61 38.00
N GLU A 19 39.84 -25.88 37.61
CA GLU A 19 39.30 -26.27 36.31
C GLU A 19 37.78 -26.50 36.35
N GLU A 20 37.27 -27.10 37.42
CA GLU A 20 35.83 -27.34 37.60
C GLU A 20 35.05 -26.03 37.88
N SER A 21 35.71 -25.05 38.49
CA SER A 21 35.16 -23.69 38.69
C SER A 21 35.17 -22.89 37.38
N LYS A 22 36.23 -22.99 36.57
CA LYS A 22 36.29 -22.38 35.23
C LYS A 22 35.28 -22.98 34.26
N GLN A 23 35.11 -24.31 34.24
CA GLN A 23 34.12 -24.97 33.39
C GLN A 23 32.68 -24.59 33.77
N LYS A 24 32.38 -24.44 35.07
CA LYS A 24 31.06 -23.96 35.52
C LYS A 24 30.82 -22.48 35.20
N GLU A 25 31.86 -21.64 35.27
CA GLU A 25 31.78 -20.22 34.89
C GLU A 25 31.61 -20.04 33.36
N GLU A 26 32.31 -20.84 32.55
CA GLU A 26 32.17 -20.83 31.09
C GLU A 26 30.81 -21.37 30.64
N ALA A 27 30.31 -22.44 31.27
CA ALA A 27 28.97 -22.96 31.03
C ALA A 27 27.88 -21.95 31.43
N ALA A 28 28.06 -21.21 32.53
CA ALA A 28 27.14 -20.15 32.94
C ALA A 28 27.15 -18.97 31.94
N LYS A 29 28.33 -18.56 31.47
CA LYS A 29 28.46 -17.50 30.44
C LYS A 29 27.86 -17.92 29.10
N GLN A 30 28.07 -19.16 28.68
CA GLN A 30 27.44 -19.70 27.46
C GLN A 30 25.91 -19.79 27.60
N ALA A 31 25.40 -20.21 28.76
CA ALA A 31 23.97 -20.24 29.03
C ALA A 31 23.37 -18.82 29.03
N GLU A 32 24.06 -17.84 29.63
CA GLU A 32 23.63 -16.44 29.63
C GLU A 32 23.67 -15.81 28.23
N GLN A 33 24.70 -16.11 27.42
CA GLN A 33 24.78 -15.67 26.03
C GLN A 33 23.71 -16.33 25.15
N THR A 34 23.41 -17.60 25.39
CA THR A 34 22.35 -18.34 24.69
C THR A 34 20.99 -17.77 25.06
N ALA A 35 20.76 -17.47 26.34
CA ALA A 35 19.54 -16.82 26.81
C ALA A 35 19.36 -15.43 26.20
N LYS A 36 20.40 -14.59 26.19
CA LYS A 36 20.37 -13.26 25.56
C LYS A 36 20.11 -13.33 24.05
N THR A 37 20.71 -14.30 23.36
CA THR A 37 20.51 -14.49 21.91
C THR A 37 19.09 -14.98 21.63
N ALA A 38 18.54 -15.86 22.46
CA ALA A 38 17.16 -16.33 22.36
C ALA A 38 16.14 -15.21 22.68
N GLU A 39 16.40 -14.38 23.69
CA GLU A 39 15.60 -13.19 24.00
C GLU A 39 15.59 -12.20 22.84
N GLN A 40 16.76 -11.88 22.28
CA GLN A 40 16.88 -10.97 21.14
C GLN A 40 16.16 -11.52 19.89
N GLY A 41 16.27 -12.82 19.63
CA GLY A 41 15.57 -13.48 18.53
C GLY A 41 14.04 -13.46 18.72
N ALA A 42 13.56 -13.70 19.94
CA ALA A 42 12.14 -13.62 20.28
C ALA A 42 11.60 -12.18 20.17
N GLU A 43 12.38 -11.19 20.60
CA GLU A 43 12.00 -9.78 20.53
C GLU A 43 11.99 -9.26 19.07
N GLN A 44 12.93 -9.69 18.24
CA GLN A 44 12.91 -9.41 16.80
C GLN A 44 11.75 -10.10 16.09
N ALA A 45 11.46 -11.36 16.43
CA ALA A 45 10.31 -12.07 15.87
C ALA A 45 8.99 -11.41 16.27
N ALA A 46 8.84 -10.98 17.54
CA ALA A 46 7.68 -10.25 18.02
C ALA A 46 7.51 -8.91 17.29
N LYS A 47 8.58 -8.13 17.12
CA LYS A 47 8.57 -6.87 16.34
C LYS A 47 8.20 -7.11 14.87
N GLY A 48 8.71 -8.18 14.26
CA GLY A 48 8.36 -8.56 12.89
C GLY A 48 6.89 -8.94 12.73
N LEU A 49 6.36 -9.71 13.69
CA LEU A 49 4.94 -10.10 13.71
C LEU A 49 4.03 -8.90 13.97
N GLU A 50 4.43 -7.97 14.84
CA GLU A 50 3.69 -6.74 15.13
C GLU A 50 3.69 -5.80 13.92
N GLN A 51 4.80 -5.67 13.19
CA GLN A 51 4.85 -4.92 11.94
C GLN A 51 4.00 -5.56 10.84
N MET A 52 4.00 -6.90 10.74
CA MET A 52 3.13 -7.62 9.82
C MET A 52 1.65 -7.44 10.21
N ALA A 53 1.31 -7.54 11.49
CA ALA A 53 -0.06 -7.33 11.99
C ALA A 53 -0.52 -5.90 11.72
N LYS A 54 0.32 -4.89 11.99
CA LYS A 54 0.05 -3.49 11.64
C LYS A 54 -0.08 -3.26 10.14
N GLY A 55 0.73 -3.93 9.31
CA GLY A 55 0.62 -3.88 7.85
C GLY A 55 -0.67 -4.52 7.35
N LEU A 56 -1.07 -5.65 7.94
CA LEU A 56 -2.30 -6.37 7.60
C LEU A 56 -3.54 -5.64 8.11
N GLU A 57 -3.47 -5.03 9.29
CA GLU A 57 -4.50 -4.18 9.86
C GLU A 57 -4.62 -2.87 9.10
N ALA A 58 -3.52 -2.24 8.68
CA ALA A 58 -3.54 -1.12 7.76
C ALA A 58 -4.12 -1.53 6.40
N MET A 59 -3.85 -2.73 5.90
CA MET A 59 -4.49 -3.24 4.68
C MET A 59 -5.98 -3.53 4.88
N ALA A 60 -6.37 -4.08 6.03
CA ALA A 60 -7.76 -4.44 6.36
C ALA A 60 -8.63 -3.23 6.74
N SER A 61 -8.04 -2.20 7.36
CA SER A 61 -8.65 -0.89 7.64
C SER A 61 -8.41 0.14 6.52
N GLY A 62 -7.67 -0.28 5.48
CA GLY A 62 -7.31 0.50 4.30
C GLY A 62 -6.54 1.80 4.57
N GLY A 63 -5.62 1.79 5.53
CA GLY A 63 -4.28 2.40 5.47
C GLY A 63 -4.14 3.92 5.32
N GLY A 64 -5.24 4.64 5.14
CA GLY A 64 -5.33 6.09 5.20
C GLY A 64 -6.29 6.47 6.32
N SER A 65 -5.91 7.49 7.08
CA SER A 65 -6.55 8.04 8.28
C SER A 65 -7.97 8.59 8.05
N GLY A 66 -8.91 7.73 7.65
CA GLY A 66 -10.31 8.08 7.39
C GLY A 66 -11.24 7.04 7.99
N ASP A 67 -12.13 7.50 8.87
CA ASP A 67 -13.21 6.74 9.53
C ASP A 67 -14.37 6.36 8.58
N GLU A 68 -14.23 6.63 7.28
CA GLU A 68 -15.24 6.40 6.26
C GLU A 68 -15.34 4.91 5.97
N LYS A 69 -16.43 4.29 6.45
CA LYS A 69 -16.76 2.90 6.14
C LYS A 69 -17.17 2.78 4.67
N PRO A 70 -16.87 1.64 4.01
CA PRO A 70 -17.39 1.38 2.68
C PRO A 70 -18.92 1.53 2.64
N VAL A 71 -19.42 2.17 1.59
CA VAL A 71 -20.85 2.36 1.31
C VAL A 71 -21.17 1.91 -0.10
N ASP A 72 -22.46 1.74 -0.39
CA ASP A 72 -22.87 1.45 -1.76
C ASP A 72 -22.52 2.63 -2.69
N PRO A 73 -21.89 2.34 -3.85
CA PRO A 73 -21.69 3.34 -4.89
C PRO A 73 -23.04 3.91 -5.36
N VAL A 74 -23.03 5.15 -5.88
CA VAL A 74 -24.17 5.74 -6.57
C VAL A 74 -24.49 4.99 -7.88
N SER A 75 -25.56 5.35 -8.57
CA SER A 75 -25.81 4.80 -9.91
C SER A 75 -24.85 5.42 -10.92
N PHE A 76 -24.38 4.66 -11.91
CA PHE A 76 -23.62 5.23 -13.02
C PHE A 76 -24.45 6.28 -13.79
N ARG A 77 -25.79 6.20 -13.74
CA ARG A 77 -26.67 7.20 -14.34
C ARG A 77 -26.58 8.55 -13.63
N ASP A 78 -26.39 8.55 -12.31
CA ASP A 78 -26.19 9.76 -11.53
C ASP A 78 -24.84 10.39 -11.91
N LEU A 79 -23.81 9.57 -12.10
CA LEU A 79 -22.51 10.03 -12.61
C LEU A 79 -22.64 10.60 -14.03
N GLN A 80 -23.33 9.91 -14.94
CA GLN A 80 -23.54 10.38 -16.31
C GLN A 80 -24.21 11.76 -16.37
N ALA A 81 -25.13 12.04 -15.44
CA ALA A 81 -25.81 13.32 -15.34
C ALA A 81 -24.87 14.49 -14.94
N LEU A 82 -23.71 14.20 -14.35
CA LEU A 82 -22.72 15.21 -13.96
C LEU A 82 -21.78 15.62 -15.10
N PHE A 83 -21.78 14.89 -16.23
CA PHE A 83 -20.95 15.26 -17.35
C PHE A 83 -21.40 16.60 -17.94
N PRO A 84 -20.50 17.61 -18.02
CA PRO A 84 -20.87 18.92 -18.53
C PRO A 84 -21.10 18.89 -20.05
N ASP A 85 -21.72 19.95 -20.57
CA ASP A 85 -21.55 20.30 -21.97
C ASP A 85 -20.39 21.29 -22.08
N VAL A 86 -19.46 21.05 -23.01
CA VAL A 86 -18.25 21.85 -23.16
C VAL A 86 -18.35 22.64 -24.45
N GLY A 87 -18.28 23.97 -24.34
CA GLY A 87 -18.42 24.86 -25.49
C GLY A 87 -17.41 24.53 -26.60
N GLY A 88 -17.91 24.29 -27.81
CA GLY A 88 -17.07 23.97 -28.98
C GLY A 88 -16.58 22.53 -29.07
N TRP A 89 -17.03 21.64 -28.18
CA TRP A 89 -16.75 20.21 -28.24
C TRP A 89 -18.03 19.41 -28.51
N THR A 90 -17.91 18.31 -29.24
CA THR A 90 -19.00 17.36 -29.44
C THR A 90 -18.95 16.30 -28.35
N LYS A 91 -19.98 16.26 -27.52
CA LYS A 91 -20.14 15.25 -26.46
C LYS A 91 -20.74 13.97 -27.03
N ALA A 92 -20.02 12.86 -26.89
CA ALA A 92 -20.54 11.53 -27.22
C ALA A 92 -21.61 11.07 -26.22
N LYS A 93 -22.33 10.01 -26.56
CA LYS A 93 -23.25 9.36 -25.62
C LYS A 93 -22.44 8.79 -24.45
N PRO A 94 -22.73 9.17 -23.19
CA PRO A 94 -22.05 8.59 -22.04
C PRO A 94 -22.28 7.08 -21.91
N THR A 95 -21.25 6.37 -21.48
CA THR A 95 -21.30 4.96 -21.10
C THR A 95 -21.14 4.84 -19.59
N GLY A 96 -21.42 3.66 -19.04
CA GLY A 96 -21.30 3.45 -17.61
C GLY A 96 -21.64 2.02 -17.21
N GLU A 97 -21.05 1.61 -16.11
CA GLU A 97 -21.24 0.28 -15.54
C GLU A 97 -21.18 0.33 -14.01
N ARG A 98 -21.65 -0.75 -13.41
CA ARG A 98 -21.60 -0.96 -11.97
C ARG A 98 -21.25 -2.41 -11.71
N MET A 99 -20.36 -2.62 -10.77
CA MET A 99 -20.05 -3.93 -10.22
C MET A 99 -20.51 -3.98 -8.75
N ASN A 100 -20.98 -5.14 -8.30
CA ASN A 100 -21.38 -5.36 -6.90
C ASN A 100 -20.45 -6.36 -6.17
N SER A 101 -19.62 -7.11 -6.90
CA SER A 101 -18.74 -8.14 -6.35
C SER A 101 -17.55 -8.39 -7.30
N PRO A 102 -16.33 -8.67 -6.81
CA PRO A 102 -15.95 -8.79 -5.39
C PRO A 102 -15.85 -7.44 -4.66
N PHE A 103 -15.67 -6.35 -5.40
CA PHE A 103 -15.61 -4.99 -4.85
C PHE A 103 -16.66 -4.12 -5.53
N PRO A 104 -17.67 -3.61 -4.80
CA PRO A 104 -18.64 -2.69 -5.37
C PRO A 104 -17.97 -1.42 -5.90
N TYR A 105 -18.28 -1.04 -7.15
CA TYR A 105 -17.96 0.28 -7.70
C TYR A 105 -19.00 0.67 -8.74
N SER A 106 -19.08 1.97 -9.06
CA SER A 106 -19.81 2.48 -10.21
C SER A 106 -18.90 3.39 -11.02
N GLN A 107 -18.93 3.27 -12.34
CA GLN A 107 -18.19 4.18 -13.22
C GLN A 107 -19.07 4.72 -14.34
N ALA A 108 -18.75 5.91 -14.80
CA ALA A 108 -19.26 6.48 -16.04
C ALA A 108 -18.12 7.12 -16.82
N GLU A 109 -18.25 7.10 -18.14
CA GLU A 109 -17.28 7.67 -19.08
C GLU A 109 -18.01 8.47 -20.15
N VAL A 110 -17.37 9.53 -20.64
CA VAL A 110 -17.82 10.30 -21.79
C VAL A 110 -16.64 10.80 -22.58
N ARG A 111 -16.81 10.84 -23.90
CA ARG A 111 -15.81 11.34 -24.84
C ARG A 111 -16.26 12.67 -25.42
N TYR A 112 -15.33 13.61 -25.52
CA TYR A 112 -15.51 14.89 -26.19
C TYR A 112 -14.56 14.97 -27.37
N THR A 113 -15.07 15.34 -28.54
CA THR A 113 -14.25 15.51 -29.74
C THR A 113 -14.31 16.94 -30.26
N LYS A 114 -13.18 17.43 -30.77
CA LYS A 114 -13.08 18.71 -31.45
C LYS A 114 -11.98 18.64 -32.50
N GLU A 115 -12.35 18.68 -33.78
CA GLU A 115 -11.42 18.55 -34.91
C GLU A 115 -10.57 17.28 -34.78
N ASN A 116 -9.25 17.42 -34.52
CA ASN A 116 -8.31 16.32 -34.33
C ASN A 116 -7.97 16.07 -32.86
N SER A 117 -8.72 16.67 -31.92
CA SER A 117 -8.55 16.51 -30.48
C SER A 117 -9.68 15.68 -29.89
N ASP A 118 -9.33 14.87 -28.91
CA ASP A 118 -10.22 14.00 -28.16
C ASP A 118 -9.92 14.17 -26.66
N ILE A 119 -10.95 14.16 -25.84
CA ILE A 119 -10.84 14.13 -24.38
C ILE A 119 -11.78 13.04 -23.87
N GLU A 120 -11.27 12.17 -23.02
CA GLU A 120 -12.07 11.24 -22.24
C GLU A 120 -12.19 11.74 -20.80
N LEU A 121 -13.42 11.77 -20.28
CA LEU A 121 -13.69 12.08 -18.89
C LEU A 121 -14.34 10.87 -18.22
N LYS A 122 -13.69 10.38 -17.17
CA LYS A 122 -14.09 9.22 -16.38
C LYS A 122 -14.37 9.62 -14.95
N MET A 123 -15.45 9.09 -14.38
CA MET A 123 -15.77 9.22 -12.97
C MET A 123 -16.02 7.85 -12.36
N VAL A 124 -15.31 7.52 -11.30
CA VAL A 124 -15.44 6.27 -10.56
C VAL A 124 -15.87 6.58 -9.13
N ASP A 125 -17.01 6.05 -8.70
CA ASP A 125 -17.40 5.98 -7.29
C ASP A 125 -16.91 4.67 -6.68
N SER A 126 -15.89 4.78 -5.83
CA SER A 126 -15.33 3.64 -5.08
C SER A 126 -16.17 3.23 -3.87
N GLY A 127 -17.18 4.01 -3.49
CA GLY A 127 -17.93 3.79 -2.24
C GLY A 127 -17.02 3.84 -1.00
N PHE A 128 -15.98 4.69 -0.99
CA PHE A 128 -14.92 4.73 0.03
C PHE A 128 -14.08 3.44 0.12
N ASN A 129 -14.12 2.57 -0.90
CA ASN A 129 -13.29 1.39 -0.93
C ASN A 129 -11.83 1.77 -1.18
N LYS A 130 -11.07 1.84 -0.10
CA LYS A 130 -9.64 2.17 -0.08
C LYS A 130 -8.80 1.25 -0.96
N LEU A 131 -9.17 -0.02 -1.12
CA LEU A 131 -8.42 -0.95 -1.98
C LEU A 131 -8.44 -0.52 -3.45
N LEU A 132 -9.55 0.09 -3.90
CA LEU A 132 -9.66 0.64 -5.26
C LEU A 132 -8.83 1.92 -5.43
N LEU A 133 -8.48 2.61 -4.33
CA LEU A 133 -7.71 3.85 -4.34
C LEU A 133 -6.21 3.65 -4.06
N THR A 134 -5.81 2.52 -3.45
CA THR A 134 -4.43 2.19 -3.09
C THR A 134 -3.42 2.36 -4.24
N PRO A 135 -3.72 1.96 -5.50
CA PRO A 135 -2.78 2.16 -6.60
C PRO A 135 -2.39 3.63 -6.82
N TYR A 136 -3.21 4.56 -6.36
CA TYR A 136 -3.00 6.00 -6.52
C TYR A 136 -2.40 6.69 -5.29
N ALA A 137 -2.19 5.96 -4.19
CA ALA A 137 -1.78 6.55 -2.91
C ALA A 137 -0.43 7.30 -3.00
N MET A 138 0.50 6.82 -3.83
CA MET A 138 1.78 7.47 -4.06
C MET A 138 1.60 8.84 -4.72
N PHE A 139 0.77 8.95 -5.75
CA PHE A 139 0.54 10.20 -6.49
C PHE A 139 -0.16 11.27 -5.65
N LEU A 140 -0.94 10.84 -4.66
CA LEU A 140 -1.63 11.73 -3.72
C LEU A 140 -0.72 12.22 -2.57
N GLN A 141 0.52 11.72 -2.48
CA GLN A 141 1.48 12.19 -1.49
C GLN A 141 1.92 13.61 -1.82
N ALA A 142 1.77 14.52 -0.86
CA ALA A 142 2.19 15.91 -1.04
C ALA A 142 3.68 16.00 -1.40
N GLY A 143 3.98 16.70 -2.50
CA GLY A 143 5.35 16.88 -2.99
C GLY A 143 5.88 15.71 -3.83
N TYR A 144 5.05 14.71 -4.14
CA TYR A 144 5.40 13.75 -5.18
C TYR A 144 5.58 14.47 -6.52
N GLU A 145 6.72 14.23 -7.15
CA GLU A 145 7.08 14.72 -8.48
C GLU A 145 8.10 13.78 -9.09
N LYS A 146 7.91 13.48 -10.37
CA LYS A 146 8.80 12.71 -11.22
C LYS A 146 8.87 13.43 -12.56
N GLU A 147 10.08 13.69 -13.03
CA GLU A 147 10.33 14.37 -14.30
C GLU A 147 11.17 13.47 -15.20
N THR A 148 10.92 13.56 -16.51
CA THR A 148 11.69 12.92 -17.56
C THR A 148 12.02 13.97 -18.63
N GLU A 149 12.85 13.63 -19.61
CA GLU A 149 13.17 14.56 -20.72
C GLU A 149 11.91 15.01 -21.50
N SER A 150 10.88 14.17 -21.56
CA SER A 150 9.69 14.42 -22.37
C SER A 150 8.41 14.65 -21.58
N GLY A 151 8.45 14.72 -20.24
CA GLY A 151 7.21 14.74 -19.47
C GLY A 151 7.40 14.70 -17.96
N TYR A 152 6.28 14.68 -17.25
CA TYR A 152 6.25 14.64 -15.78
C TYR A 152 5.03 13.89 -15.25
N GLU A 153 5.13 13.47 -13.99
CA GLU A 153 4.05 12.99 -13.14
C GLU A 153 4.19 13.71 -11.80
N LYS A 154 3.18 14.48 -11.36
CA LYS A 154 3.29 15.26 -10.12
C LYS A 154 1.99 15.33 -9.35
N SER A 155 2.10 15.41 -8.03
CA SER A 155 0.98 15.72 -7.16
C SER A 155 0.50 17.15 -7.38
N VAL A 156 -0.82 17.36 -7.44
CA VAL A 156 -1.45 18.68 -7.64
C VAL A 156 -2.66 18.85 -6.72
N LYS A 157 -3.19 20.07 -6.66
CA LYS A 157 -4.52 20.34 -6.10
C LYS A 157 -5.45 20.76 -7.22
N VAL A 158 -6.52 19.98 -7.43
CA VAL A 158 -7.60 20.33 -8.35
C VAL A 158 -8.69 20.99 -7.53
N GLY A 159 -8.71 22.33 -7.55
CA GLY A 159 -9.47 23.10 -6.56
C GLY A 159 -8.96 22.79 -5.15
N ASN A 160 -9.87 22.31 -4.28
CA ASN A 160 -9.53 21.89 -2.91
C ASN A 160 -9.33 20.38 -2.76
N GLN A 161 -9.32 19.62 -3.86
CA GLN A 161 -9.20 18.17 -3.85
C GLN A 161 -7.76 17.75 -4.18
N PRO A 162 -7.22 16.72 -3.52
CA PRO A 162 -5.93 16.15 -3.89
C PRO A 162 -6.03 15.44 -5.25
N GLY A 163 -4.96 15.52 -6.03
CA GLY A 163 -4.93 14.98 -7.38
C GLY A 163 -3.50 14.79 -7.87
N TRP A 164 -3.37 14.35 -9.12
CA TRP A 164 -2.09 14.29 -9.81
C TRP A 164 -2.28 14.58 -11.30
N GLU A 165 -1.21 15.05 -11.91
CA GLU A 165 -1.15 15.40 -13.32
C GLU A 165 0.01 14.65 -13.96
N THR A 166 -0.25 14.03 -15.10
CA THR A 166 0.74 13.40 -15.98
C THR A 166 0.75 14.14 -17.31
N TRP A 167 1.93 14.35 -17.89
CA TRP A 167 2.08 14.94 -19.22
C TRP A 167 3.20 14.27 -19.99
N ASN A 168 2.95 14.01 -21.28
CA ASN A 168 3.96 13.54 -22.23
C ASN A 168 3.94 14.41 -23.50
N SER A 169 5.09 14.96 -23.85
CA SER A 169 5.25 15.83 -25.02
C SER A 169 5.43 15.08 -26.34
N GLN A 170 5.79 13.79 -26.32
CA GLN A 170 6.03 12.99 -27.53
C GLN A 170 4.73 12.69 -28.27
N ASP A 171 3.71 12.27 -27.54
CA ASP A 171 2.35 12.01 -28.03
C ASP A 171 1.38 13.18 -27.79
N LYS A 172 1.81 14.20 -27.01
CA LYS A 172 1.01 15.36 -26.58
C LYS A 172 -0.20 14.95 -25.74
N HIS A 173 -0.01 13.93 -24.91
CA HIS A 173 -1.04 13.38 -24.06
C HIS A 173 -0.90 13.87 -22.62
N GLY A 174 -2.02 14.27 -22.02
CA GLY A 174 -2.10 14.65 -20.62
C GLY A 174 -3.21 13.90 -19.89
N GLU A 175 -2.99 13.66 -18.60
CA GLU A 175 -3.96 13.05 -17.69
C GLU A 175 -4.03 13.90 -16.42
N LEU A 176 -5.24 14.34 -16.04
CA LEU A 176 -5.51 15.06 -14.80
C LEU A 176 -6.49 14.26 -13.95
N ASN A 177 -6.08 13.99 -12.71
CA ASN A 177 -6.87 13.23 -11.75
C ASN A 177 -7.21 14.06 -10.52
N ALA A 178 -8.40 13.84 -9.97
CA ALA A 178 -8.82 14.41 -8.71
C ALA A 178 -9.56 13.36 -7.86
N LEU A 179 -9.13 13.18 -6.61
CA LEU A 179 -9.85 12.38 -5.62
C LEU A 179 -10.81 13.27 -4.84
N VAL A 180 -12.05 13.34 -5.30
CA VAL A 180 -13.10 14.21 -4.74
C VAL A 180 -13.73 13.53 -3.53
N GLY A 181 -13.66 14.19 -2.37
CA GLY A 181 -14.30 13.73 -1.15
C GLY A 181 -13.84 12.33 -0.70
N LYS A 182 -12.59 11.94 -1.05
CA LYS A 182 -11.99 10.63 -0.73
C LYS A 182 -12.77 9.42 -1.27
N ARG A 183 -13.67 9.64 -2.24
CA ARG A 183 -14.63 8.64 -2.73
C ARG A 183 -14.65 8.55 -4.24
N TYR A 184 -14.70 9.69 -4.90
CA TYR A 184 -14.84 9.76 -6.35
C TYR A 184 -13.48 10.04 -6.97
N LEU A 185 -13.02 9.14 -7.83
CA LEU A 185 -11.88 9.43 -8.70
C LEU A 185 -12.42 10.01 -10.00
N VAL A 186 -12.02 11.24 -10.31
CA VAL A 186 -12.33 11.92 -11.56
C VAL A 186 -11.05 12.00 -12.38
N THR A 187 -11.09 11.49 -13.60
CA THR A 187 -9.96 11.47 -14.53
C THR A 187 -10.37 12.18 -15.81
N ILE A 188 -9.50 13.05 -16.31
CA ILE A 188 -9.62 13.69 -17.62
C ILE A 188 -8.33 13.37 -18.36
N GLU A 189 -8.43 12.76 -19.54
CA GLU A 189 -7.28 12.42 -20.37
C GLU A 189 -7.50 12.84 -21.82
N GLY A 190 -6.43 13.20 -22.54
CA GLY A 190 -6.49 13.67 -23.93
C GLY A 190 -5.13 14.05 -24.49
#